data_AF-A0A1Y3U3U8-F1
#
_entry.id   AF-A0A1Y3U3U8-F1
#
_cell.length_a   1.000
_cell.length_b   1.000
_cell.length_c   1.000
_cell.angle_alpha   90.00
_cell.angle_beta   90.00
_cell.angle_gamma   90.00
#
_symmetry.space_group_name_H-M   'P 1'
#
loop_
_entity.id
_entity.type
_entity.pdbx_description
1 polymer ?
#
loop_
_entity_poly.entity_id
_entity_poly.type
_entity_poly.pdbx_seq_one_letter_code
_entity_poly.pdbx_strand_id
1 'polypeptide(L)'
;MKIRTDFVTNSSSSSFVIIHMKSEEIAKLLEKYRDADIPWNVMFEVEEDEIDIDPEDFMSPQDPTKVEEVLECLLMLLAEVNLKDVSSPDFPKGFYYNEDQVALMQEAFENRKRLTDSIQSVSWDAGLCVPPEEEGELQNTHVRFFYDREKGSSEFVEDAEW
;
A
#
# COMPACT_ATOMS: atom_id res chain seq x y z
N MET A 1 46.61 27.38 -0.51
CA MET A 1 45.89 26.28 -1.15
C MET A 1 44.52 26.22 -0.47
N LYS A 2 43.45 26.65 -1.14
CA LYS A 2 42.10 26.69 -0.57
C LYS A 2 41.48 25.31 -0.77
N ILE A 3 41.11 24.64 0.32
CA ILE A 3 40.16 23.54 0.28
C ILE A 3 38.78 24.20 0.14
N ARG A 4 38.15 24.04 -1.02
CA ARG A 4 36.70 24.12 -1.13
C ARG A 4 36.26 22.70 -1.43
N THR A 5 35.90 21.99 -0.36
CA THR A 5 35.06 20.81 -0.49
C THR A 5 33.70 21.37 -0.87
N ASP A 6 33.38 21.31 -2.16
CA ASP A 6 32.03 21.55 -2.62
C ASP A 6 31.17 20.50 -1.91
N PHE A 7 30.33 20.96 -0.98
CA PHE A 7 29.30 20.12 -0.39
C PHE A 7 28.34 19.78 -1.53
N VAL A 8 28.43 18.55 -2.02
CA VAL A 8 27.35 17.94 -2.78
C VAL A 8 26.25 17.67 -1.75
N THR A 9 25.31 18.60 -1.60
CA THR A 9 23.99 18.21 -1.08
C THR A 9 23.40 17.34 -2.17
N ASN A 10 23.55 16.03 -2.03
CA ASN A 10 22.77 15.10 -2.84
C ASN A 10 21.34 15.27 -2.33
N SER A 11 20.60 16.17 -2.97
CA SER A 11 19.18 16.35 -2.71
C SER A 11 18.52 15.06 -3.20
N SER A 12 18.40 14.08 -2.32
CA SER A 12 17.75 12.81 -2.64
C SER A 12 16.26 13.05 -2.53
N SER A 13 15.52 12.69 -3.58
CA SER A 13 14.12 12.36 -3.38
C SER A 13 14.01 11.20 -2.39
N SER A 14 12.94 11.22 -1.61
CA SER A 14 12.64 10.19 -0.59
C SER A 14 11.19 9.80 -0.76
N SER A 15 10.92 8.50 -0.73
CA SER A 15 9.57 7.96 -0.74
C SER A 15 9.41 6.96 0.37
N PHE A 16 8.21 6.86 0.92
CA PHE A 16 7.92 5.95 2.01
C PHE A 16 6.46 5.52 1.97
N VAL A 17 6.21 4.35 2.55
CA VAL A 17 4.87 3.90 2.93
C VAL A 17 4.97 3.26 4.31
N ILE A 18 4.13 3.68 5.24
CA ILE A 18 4.01 3.15 6.59
C ILE A 18 2.54 2.79 6.80
N ILE A 19 2.26 1.51 6.98
CA ILE A 19 0.92 1.00 7.23
C ILE A 19 0.94 0.18 8.51
N HIS A 20 0.07 0.59 9.44
CA HIS A 20 -0.29 -0.20 10.61
C HIS A 20 -1.79 -0.48 10.55
N MET A 21 -2.20 -1.74 10.55
CA MET A 21 -3.62 -2.07 10.53
C MET A 21 -3.95 -3.28 11.40
N LYS A 22 -5.18 -3.30 11.92
CA LYS A 22 -5.73 -4.42 12.69
C LYS A 22 -6.93 -4.99 11.97
N SER A 23 -6.83 -6.23 11.51
CA SER A 23 -7.86 -6.88 10.71
C SER A 23 -7.66 -8.40 10.68
N GLU A 24 -8.46 -9.13 11.46
CA GLU A 24 -8.31 -10.58 11.63
C GLU A 24 -8.39 -11.35 10.29
N GLU A 25 -9.34 -11.02 9.41
CA GLU A 25 -9.54 -11.80 8.19
C GLU A 25 -8.57 -11.42 7.08
N ILE A 26 -8.05 -10.19 7.08
CA ILE A 26 -6.98 -9.80 6.16
C ILE A 26 -5.66 -10.43 6.62
N ALA A 27 -5.36 -10.43 7.92
CA ALA A 27 -4.17 -11.09 8.47
C ALA A 27 -4.13 -12.57 8.10
N LYS A 28 -5.25 -13.30 8.28
CA LYS A 28 -5.38 -14.70 7.85
C LYS A 28 -5.19 -14.90 6.34
N LEU A 29 -5.72 -13.97 5.53
CA LEU A 29 -5.54 -14.03 4.08
C LEU A 29 -4.06 -13.88 3.71
N LEU A 30 -3.38 -12.87 4.25
CA LEU A 30 -1.96 -12.63 3.98
C LEU A 30 -1.08 -13.80 4.45
N GLU A 31 -1.32 -14.34 5.66
CA GLU A 31 -0.61 -15.52 6.15
C GLU A 31 -0.81 -16.74 5.26
N LYS A 32 -2.03 -16.97 4.77
CA LYS A 32 -2.32 -18.09 3.87
C LYS A 32 -1.49 -18.05 2.59
N TYR A 33 -1.22 -16.86 2.05
CA TYR A 33 -0.48 -16.66 0.81
C TYR A 33 0.99 -16.26 1.02
N ARG A 34 1.47 -16.17 2.26
CA ARG A 34 2.84 -15.72 2.61
C ARG A 34 3.92 -16.51 1.85
N ASP A 35 3.76 -17.82 1.78
CA ASP A 35 4.71 -18.75 1.14
C ASP A 35 4.33 -19.12 -0.31
N ALA A 36 3.30 -18.48 -0.88
CA ALA A 36 2.90 -18.70 -2.27
C ALA A 36 3.90 -18.03 -3.24
N ASP A 37 3.91 -18.44 -4.50
CA ASP A 37 4.78 -17.86 -5.54
C ASP A 37 4.22 -16.52 -6.03
N ILE A 38 4.07 -15.55 -5.12
CA ILE A 38 3.60 -14.19 -5.40
C ILE A 38 4.80 -13.25 -5.37
N PRO A 39 5.01 -12.41 -6.40
CA PRO A 39 6.06 -11.40 -6.40
C PRO A 39 5.67 -10.25 -5.44
N TRP A 40 5.89 -10.44 -4.15
CA TRP A 40 5.62 -9.42 -3.15
C TRP A 40 6.56 -8.22 -3.35
N ASN A 41 5.99 -7.04 -3.58
CA ASN A 41 6.72 -5.79 -3.83
C ASN A 41 7.45 -5.30 -2.58
N VAL A 42 6.84 -5.52 -1.41
CA VAL A 42 7.37 -5.10 -0.11
C VAL A 42 7.13 -6.20 0.93
N MET A 43 7.95 -6.21 1.96
CA MET A 43 7.77 -7.13 3.09
C MET A 43 6.63 -6.65 3.99
N PHE A 44 5.95 -7.60 4.62
CA PHE A 44 4.91 -7.34 5.61
C PHE A 44 5.06 -8.31 6.79
N GLU A 45 4.79 -7.80 7.98
CA GLU A 45 4.72 -8.58 9.21
C GLU A 45 3.26 -8.78 9.60
N VAL A 46 2.96 -9.95 10.19
CA VAL A 46 1.65 -10.25 10.73
C VAL A 46 1.84 -10.87 12.11
N GLU A 47 1.29 -10.23 13.13
CA GLU A 47 1.23 -10.75 14.50
C GLU A 47 -0.23 -10.81 14.94
N GLU A 48 -0.77 -12.03 15.10
CA GLU A 48 -2.18 -12.27 15.37
C GLU A 48 -3.13 -11.66 14.30
N ASP A 49 -3.72 -10.51 14.60
CA ASP A 49 -4.60 -9.74 13.71
C ASP A 49 -3.99 -8.38 13.29
N GLU A 50 -2.74 -8.11 13.68
CA GLU A 50 -2.00 -6.89 13.37
C GLU A 50 -1.12 -7.11 12.15
N ILE A 51 -1.08 -6.12 11.26
CA ILE A 51 -0.33 -6.13 10.01
C ILE A 51 0.47 -4.83 9.94
N ASP A 52 1.78 -4.99 9.73
CA ASP A 52 2.74 -3.89 9.69
C ASP A 52 3.54 -3.92 8.38
N ILE A 53 3.65 -2.75 7.73
CA ILE A 53 4.35 -2.55 6.47
C ILE A 53 5.10 -1.21 6.56
N ASP A 54 6.43 -1.25 6.47
CA ASP A 54 7.28 -0.06 6.57
C ASP A 54 8.48 -0.15 5.59
N PRO A 55 8.22 -0.17 4.25
CA PRO A 55 9.28 -0.08 3.26
C PRO A 55 9.85 1.33 3.16
N GLU A 56 11.19 1.41 3.22
CA GLU A 56 11.94 2.59 2.78
C GLU A 56 12.03 2.64 1.25
N ASP A 57 12.06 3.85 0.68
CA ASP A 57 12.21 4.11 -0.76
C ASP A 57 11.16 3.42 -1.66
N PHE A 58 9.92 3.36 -1.18
CA PHE A 58 8.79 2.80 -1.92
C PHE A 58 7.67 3.83 -2.10
N MET A 59 7.15 3.92 -3.33
CA MET A 59 5.97 4.74 -3.64
C MET A 59 4.73 3.87 -3.66
N SER A 60 3.73 4.25 -2.87
CA SER A 60 2.40 3.64 -2.92
C SER A 60 1.81 3.82 -4.33
N PRO A 61 1.40 2.74 -5.01
CA PRO A 61 0.76 2.85 -6.32
C PRO A 61 -0.65 3.46 -6.23
N GLN A 62 -1.31 3.29 -5.07
CA GLN A 62 -2.64 3.79 -4.81
C GLN A 62 -2.89 3.83 -3.30
N ASP A 63 -3.41 4.96 -2.80
CA ASP A 63 -3.76 5.15 -1.39
C ASP A 63 -5.28 5.10 -1.16
N PRO A 64 -5.75 4.52 -0.06
CA PRO A 64 -7.17 4.46 0.25
C PRO A 64 -7.70 5.82 0.73
N THR A 65 -8.88 6.21 0.25
CA THR A 65 -9.58 7.42 0.75
C THR A 65 -10.70 7.09 1.75
N LYS A 66 -11.07 5.81 1.82
CA LYS A 66 -12.12 5.24 2.69
C LYS A 66 -11.83 3.77 2.98
N VAL A 67 -12.44 3.25 4.03
CA VAL A 67 -12.17 1.88 4.53
C VAL A 67 -12.48 0.80 3.49
N GLU A 68 -13.47 1.02 2.62
CA GLU A 68 -13.84 0.07 1.57
C GLU A 68 -12.76 -0.13 0.51
N GLU A 69 -11.82 0.81 0.39
CA GLU A 69 -10.72 0.77 -0.59
C GLU A 69 -9.45 0.12 -0.02
N VAL A 70 -9.35 -0.06 1.30
CA VAL A 70 -8.13 -0.53 1.98
C VAL A 70 -7.67 -1.88 1.43
N LEU A 71 -8.57 -2.85 1.26
CA LEU A 71 -8.20 -4.17 0.75
C LEU A 71 -7.63 -4.09 -0.68
N GLU A 72 -8.23 -3.28 -1.54
CA GLU A 72 -7.78 -3.13 -2.93
C GLU A 72 -6.42 -2.44 -2.98
N CYS A 73 -6.24 -1.33 -2.24
CA CYS A 73 -4.99 -0.58 -2.18
C CYS A 73 -3.87 -1.44 -1.57
N LEU A 74 -4.16 -2.19 -0.50
CA LEU A 74 -3.22 -3.10 0.14
C LEU A 74 -2.71 -4.18 -0.83
N LEU A 75 -3.61 -4.84 -1.57
CA LEU A 75 -3.20 -5.90 -2.50
C LEU A 75 -2.50 -5.35 -3.74
N MET A 76 -2.88 -4.16 -4.21
CA MET A 76 -2.14 -3.45 -5.26
C MET A 76 -0.71 -3.14 -4.80
N LEU A 77 -0.56 -2.60 -3.58
CA LEU A 77 0.74 -2.29 -2.99
C LEU A 77 1.59 -3.54 -2.82
N LEU A 78 1.04 -4.59 -2.21
CA LEU A 78 1.78 -5.80 -1.86
C LEU A 78 2.11 -6.68 -3.08
N ALA A 79 1.17 -6.90 -4.00
CA ALA A 79 1.26 -7.94 -5.03
C ALA A 79 1.05 -7.43 -6.46
N GLU A 80 0.95 -6.12 -6.67
CA GLU A 80 0.72 -5.47 -7.98
C GLU A 80 -0.56 -6.00 -8.69
N VAL A 81 -1.59 -6.33 -7.90
CA VAL A 81 -2.86 -6.87 -8.42
C VAL A 81 -4.00 -5.88 -8.29
N ASN A 82 -4.88 -5.85 -9.30
CA ASN A 82 -6.09 -5.04 -9.29
C ASN A 82 -7.34 -5.92 -9.11
N LEU A 83 -7.98 -5.87 -7.94
CA LEU A 83 -9.16 -6.70 -7.66
C LEU A 83 -10.33 -6.45 -8.63
N LYS A 84 -10.40 -5.30 -9.31
CA LYS A 84 -11.43 -5.02 -10.31
C LYS A 84 -11.29 -5.92 -11.53
N ASP A 85 -10.09 -6.42 -11.83
CA ASP A 85 -9.83 -7.27 -12.99
C ASP A 85 -10.53 -8.62 -12.89
N VAL A 86 -10.82 -9.10 -11.68
CA VAL A 86 -11.57 -10.36 -11.45
C VAL A 86 -12.97 -10.31 -12.10
N SER A 87 -13.56 -9.12 -12.25
CA SER A 87 -14.86 -8.95 -12.91
C SER A 87 -14.76 -8.90 -14.45
N SER A 88 -13.56 -8.89 -15.02
CA SER A 88 -13.34 -8.84 -16.47
C SER A 88 -13.67 -10.19 -17.11
N PRO A 89 -14.33 -10.21 -18.28
CA PRO A 89 -14.54 -11.46 -19.04
C PRO A 89 -13.23 -12.11 -19.50
N ASP A 90 -12.13 -11.35 -19.57
CA ASP A 90 -10.83 -11.84 -19.99
C ASP A 90 -10.00 -12.41 -18.83
N PHE A 91 -10.47 -12.29 -17.58
CA PHE A 91 -9.75 -12.79 -16.42
C PHE A 91 -9.76 -14.33 -16.35
N PRO A 92 -8.64 -14.99 -15.99
CA PRO A 92 -7.31 -14.41 -15.74
C PRO A 92 -6.44 -14.30 -17.01
N LYS A 93 -6.84 -14.91 -18.14
CA LYS A 93 -5.99 -15.13 -19.32
C LYS A 93 -5.59 -13.87 -20.10
N GLY A 94 -6.31 -12.77 -19.93
CA GLY A 94 -6.02 -11.46 -20.52
C GLY A 94 -5.02 -10.62 -19.72
N PHE A 95 -4.54 -11.13 -18.59
CA PHE A 95 -3.67 -10.41 -17.65
C PHE A 95 -2.37 -11.18 -17.41
N TYR A 96 -1.35 -10.47 -16.93
CA TYR A 96 -0.02 -11.03 -16.64
C TYR A 96 0.12 -11.45 -15.18
N TYR A 97 -0.91 -12.10 -14.62
CA TYR A 97 -0.89 -12.63 -13.26
C TYR A 97 -0.46 -14.09 -13.25
N ASN A 98 0.35 -14.49 -12.27
CA ASN A 98 0.65 -15.89 -12.04
C ASN A 98 -0.50 -16.62 -11.33
N GLU A 99 -0.42 -17.94 -11.21
CA GLU A 99 -1.51 -18.76 -10.67
C GLU A 99 -1.86 -18.41 -9.22
N ASP A 100 -0.86 -18.09 -8.39
CA ASP A 100 -1.05 -17.77 -6.97
C ASP A 100 -1.61 -16.35 -6.78
N GLN A 101 -1.19 -15.38 -7.60
CA GLN A 101 -1.82 -14.06 -7.67
C GLN A 101 -3.29 -14.18 -8.06
N VAL A 102 -3.61 -14.99 -9.06
CA VAL A 102 -5.01 -15.24 -9.48
C VAL A 102 -5.83 -15.84 -8.34
N ALA A 103 -5.29 -16.82 -7.62
CA ALA A 103 -5.95 -17.45 -6.48
C ALA A 103 -6.22 -16.44 -5.34
N LEU A 104 -5.21 -15.65 -4.97
CA LEU A 104 -5.33 -14.57 -3.98
C LEU A 104 -6.42 -13.57 -4.40
N MET A 105 -6.40 -13.10 -5.64
CA MET A 105 -7.37 -12.14 -6.17
C MET A 105 -8.79 -12.68 -6.15
N GLN A 106 -9.00 -13.93 -6.59
CA GLN A 106 -10.33 -14.57 -6.59
C GLN A 106 -10.88 -14.69 -5.17
N GLU A 107 -10.08 -15.21 -4.23
CA GLU A 107 -10.51 -15.37 -2.84
C GLU A 107 -10.79 -14.02 -2.17
N ALA A 108 -9.93 -13.03 -2.39
CA ALA A 108 -10.12 -11.67 -1.90
C ALA A 108 -11.39 -11.04 -2.48
N PHE A 109 -11.65 -11.20 -3.78
CA PHE A 109 -12.83 -10.64 -4.45
C PHE A 109 -14.14 -11.29 -3.97
N GLU A 110 -14.17 -12.62 -3.83
CA GLU A 110 -15.31 -13.38 -3.33
C GLU A 110 -15.63 -13.03 -1.87
N ASN A 111 -14.58 -12.82 -1.05
CA ASN A 111 -14.70 -12.51 0.37
C ASN A 111 -14.60 -11.01 0.70
N ARG A 112 -14.59 -10.12 -0.31
CA ARG A 112 -14.24 -8.70 -0.14
C ARG A 112 -14.96 -8.03 1.02
N LYS A 113 -16.28 -8.25 1.14
CA LYS A 113 -17.11 -7.66 2.19
C LYS A 113 -16.69 -8.17 3.57
N ARG A 114 -16.49 -9.47 3.70
CA ARG A 114 -16.06 -10.10 4.96
C ARG A 114 -14.68 -9.59 5.40
N LEU A 115 -13.77 -9.42 4.44
CA LEU A 115 -12.42 -8.90 4.66
C LEU A 115 -12.45 -7.43 5.09
N THR A 116 -13.14 -6.56 4.34
CA THR A 116 -13.27 -5.13 4.70
C THR A 116 -14.06 -4.94 6.00
N ASP A 117 -15.11 -5.73 6.22
CA ASP A 117 -15.89 -5.73 7.46
C ASP A 117 -15.08 -6.26 8.66
N SER A 118 -13.90 -6.85 8.48
CA SER A 118 -13.04 -7.28 9.61
C SER A 118 -12.09 -6.20 10.11
N ILE A 119 -11.87 -5.13 9.33
CA ILE A 119 -10.94 -4.03 9.65
C ILE A 119 -11.37 -3.31 10.93
N GLN A 120 -10.55 -3.34 11.98
CA GLN A 120 -10.78 -2.60 13.22
C GLN A 120 -10.13 -1.22 13.18
N SER A 121 -8.90 -1.14 12.67
CA SER A 121 -8.17 0.11 12.53
C SER A 121 -7.19 0.08 11.36
N VAL A 122 -6.91 1.26 10.79
CA VAL A 122 -5.90 1.49 9.75
C VAL A 122 -5.24 2.84 10.04
N SER A 123 -3.91 2.86 10.00
CA SER A 123 -3.06 4.03 9.86
C SER A 123 -2.25 3.82 8.60
N TRP A 124 -2.55 4.56 7.54
CA TRP A 124 -1.86 4.50 6.26
C TRP A 124 -1.20 5.85 6.03
N ASP A 125 0.11 5.88 5.93
CA ASP A 125 0.91 7.08 5.77
C ASP A 125 1.91 6.87 4.63
N ALA A 126 1.75 7.60 3.53
CA ALA A 126 2.57 7.45 2.35
C ALA A 126 3.00 8.81 1.83
N GLY A 127 4.22 8.93 1.33
CA GLY A 127 4.68 10.20 0.80
C GLY A 127 5.84 10.12 -0.17
N LEU A 128 5.99 11.20 -0.92
CA LEU A 128 7.07 11.50 -1.83
C LEU A 128 7.57 12.92 -1.52
N CYS A 129 8.85 13.02 -1.18
CA CYS A 129 9.56 14.28 -1.08
C CYS A 129 10.53 14.37 -2.26
N VAL A 130 10.37 15.41 -3.07
CA VAL A 130 11.15 15.74 -4.26
C VAL A 130 11.88 17.04 -3.99
N PRO A 131 13.18 17.11 -4.28
CA PRO A 131 13.91 18.35 -4.09
C PRO A 131 13.49 19.43 -5.12
N PRO A 132 13.68 20.72 -4.80
CA PRO A 132 13.26 21.84 -5.65
C PRO A 132 13.84 21.84 -7.07
N GLU A 133 14.95 21.13 -7.27
CA GLU A 133 15.66 21.01 -8.54
C GLU A 133 14.97 20.02 -9.51
N GLU A 134 14.07 19.18 -9.00
CA GLU A 134 13.32 18.14 -9.72
C GLU A 134 11.78 18.42 -9.76
N GLU A 135 11.32 19.53 -9.16
CA GLU A 135 9.91 19.98 -9.07
C GLU A 135 9.17 20.09 -10.42
N GLY A 136 9.90 20.09 -11.54
CA GLY A 136 9.33 20.18 -12.88
C GLY A 136 8.57 18.93 -13.33
N GLU A 137 8.87 17.75 -12.77
CA GLU A 137 8.26 16.46 -13.19
C GLU A 137 7.50 15.75 -12.07
N LEU A 138 7.84 15.99 -10.80
CA LEU A 138 7.20 15.37 -9.64
C LEU A 138 6.89 16.44 -8.57
N GLN A 139 5.74 16.31 -7.90
CA GLN A 139 5.34 17.19 -6.80
C GLN A 139 5.43 16.42 -5.49
N ASN A 140 5.74 17.14 -4.40
CA ASN A 140 5.68 16.55 -3.07
C ASN A 140 4.25 16.12 -2.79
N THR A 141 4.10 14.89 -2.32
CA THR A 141 2.81 14.36 -1.90
C THR A 141 2.98 13.72 -0.54
N HIS A 142 2.04 13.98 0.34
CA HIS A 142 1.93 13.29 1.62
C HIS A 142 0.46 12.93 1.83
N VAL A 143 0.17 11.64 1.87
CA VAL A 143 -1.17 11.09 2.02
C VAL A 143 -1.26 10.36 3.34
N ARG A 144 -2.30 10.67 4.11
CA ARG A 144 -2.63 10.00 5.35
C ARG A 144 -4.08 9.55 5.34
N PHE A 145 -4.31 8.27 5.59
CA PHE A 145 -5.64 7.71 5.82
C PHE A 145 -5.70 7.03 7.19
N PHE A 146 -6.65 7.46 8.00
CA PHE A 146 -6.91 6.90 9.32
C PHE A 146 -8.33 6.36 9.39
N TYR A 147 -8.45 5.14 9.91
CA TYR A 147 -9.73 4.52 10.24
C TYR A 147 -9.66 3.88 11.62
N ASP A 148 -10.68 4.08 12.43
CA ASP A 148 -10.86 3.41 13.72
C ASP A 148 -12.36 3.14 13.92
N ARG A 149 -12.70 1.85 13.95
CA ARG A 149 -14.08 1.38 14.06
C ARG A 149 -14.71 1.70 15.41
N GLU A 150 -13.97 1.53 16.50
CA GLU A 150 -14.49 1.75 17.85
C GLU A 150 -14.83 3.22 18.07
N LYS A 151 -13.96 4.11 17.56
CA LYS A 151 -14.18 5.56 17.60
C LYS A 151 -15.16 6.05 16.53
N GLY A 152 -15.47 5.23 15.53
CA GLY A 152 -16.30 5.61 14.38
C GLY A 152 -15.67 6.73 13.54
N SER A 153 -14.33 6.82 13.53
CA SER A 153 -13.57 7.85 12.82
C SER A 153 -13.03 7.31 11.50
N SER A 154 -13.11 8.14 10.47
CA SER A 154 -12.49 7.91 9.17
C SER A 154 -12.03 9.27 8.65
N GLU A 155 -10.74 9.42 8.42
CA GLU A 155 -10.12 10.68 8.00
C GLU A 155 -9.12 10.41 6.87
N PHE A 156 -9.18 11.26 5.85
CA PHE A 156 -8.24 11.29 4.75
C PHE A 156 -7.67 12.70 4.65
N VAL A 157 -6.34 12.79 4.58
CA VAL A 157 -5.59 14.04 4.46
C VAL A 157 -4.58 13.88 3.32
N GLU A 158 -4.52 14.88 2.45
CA GLU A 158 -3.53 14.98 1.37
C GLU A 158 -2.88 16.36 1.46
N ASP A 159 -1.58 16.37 1.72
CA ASP A 159 -0.76 17.56 1.83
C ASP A 159 0.20 17.61 0.62
N ALA A 160 0.03 18.61 -0.24
CA ALA A 160 0.86 18.82 -1.45
C ALA A 160 2.09 19.72 -1.22
N GLU A 161 2.27 20.20 0.02
CA GLU A 161 3.33 21.13 0.42
C GLU A 161 4.09 20.55 1.62
N TRP A 162 4.89 19.50 1.37
CA TRP A 162 5.76 18.90 2.38
C TRP A 162 7.21 19.39 2.24
#